data_AF-A0A3N5XLF8-F1
#
_entry.id   AF-A0A3N5XLF8-F1
#
_cell.length_a   1.000
_cell.length_b   1.000
_cell.length_c   1.000
_cell.angle_alpha   90.00
_cell.angle_beta   90.00
_cell.angle_gamma   90.00
#
_symmetry.space_group_name_H-M   'P 1'
#
loop_
_entity.id
_entity.type
_entity.pdbx_description
1 polymer ?
#
loop_
_entity_poly.entity_id
_entity_poly.type
_entity_poly.pdbx_seq_one_letter_code
_entity_poly.pdbx_strand_id
1 'polypeptide(L)'
;MCCRNLEKFRQYRINVLRVWCQWDNKRGFVDSSPASTMYEADGRLREGHLKTLKSILTDADRLGMVVELVLFSQESWRDGIRLDPEASDKAVRTLTAELIPHRNLTFQAWNEFSERVLDHVKTIRSVDPKRLVTNSPGFAGFLGDPSQNEAFDYLTPHTSRQGAGRTWEIAPQEIAYLLKRYKRPVVDDEPARNGTSQFGGPKEATSPYDHILQIFGVWQVGGYIT
;
A
#
# COMPACT_ATOMS: atom_id res chain seq x y z
N MET A 1 -17.37 0.43 15.43
CA MET A 1 -17.01 -0.99 15.21
C MET A 1 -15.53 -1.19 14.86
N CYS A 2 -14.81 -0.19 14.32
CA CYS A 2 -13.41 -0.35 13.91
C CYS A 2 -12.40 -0.55 15.08
N CYS A 3 -12.66 0.02 16.26
CA CYS A 3 -11.69 0.05 17.36
C CYS A 3 -11.20 -1.33 17.83
N ARG A 4 -12.03 -2.39 17.78
CA ARG A 4 -11.65 -3.71 18.31
C ARG A 4 -10.48 -4.35 17.54
N ASN A 5 -10.42 -4.17 16.22
CA ASN A 5 -9.33 -4.71 15.42
C ASN A 5 -8.05 -3.87 15.58
N LEU A 6 -8.18 -2.54 15.64
CA LEU A 6 -7.04 -1.64 15.87
C LEU A 6 -6.39 -1.89 17.24
N GLU A 7 -7.18 -2.10 18.29
CA GLU A 7 -6.66 -2.47 19.62
C GLU A 7 -5.89 -3.80 19.59
N LYS A 8 -6.40 -4.79 18.85
CA LYS A 8 -5.70 -6.06 18.64
C LYS A 8 -4.35 -5.85 17.95
N PHE A 9 -4.30 -5.07 16.87
CA PHE A 9 -3.04 -4.75 16.18
C PHE A 9 -2.05 -4.05 17.11
N ARG A 10 -2.52 -3.10 17.93
CA ARG A 10 -1.70 -2.40 18.93
C ARG A 10 -1.08 -3.36 19.94
N GLN A 11 -1.83 -4.37 20.41
CA GLN A 11 -1.33 -5.38 21.35
C GLN A 11 -0.15 -6.15 20.77
N TYR A 12 -0.14 -6.38 19.45
CA TYR A 12 0.99 -6.98 18.72
C TYR A 12 2.06 -5.99 18.29
N ARG A 13 1.97 -4.72 18.74
CA ARG A 13 2.90 -3.63 18.38
C ARG A 13 2.90 -3.27 16.89
N ILE A 14 1.86 -3.65 16.16
CA ILE A 14 1.64 -3.17 14.78
C ILE A 14 1.21 -1.70 14.88
N ASN A 15 1.93 -0.84 14.16
CA ASN A 15 1.71 0.60 14.14
C ASN A 15 1.51 1.18 12.73
N VAL A 16 1.44 0.33 11.70
CA VAL A 16 1.10 0.73 10.33
C VAL A 16 0.00 -0.20 9.82
N LEU A 17 -0.97 0.35 9.09
CA LEU A 17 -2.04 -0.41 8.45
C LEU A 17 -2.22 0.07 7.01
N ARG A 18 -2.29 -0.88 6.08
CA ARG A 18 -2.68 -0.59 4.70
C ARG A 18 -4.19 -0.63 4.57
N VAL A 19 -4.77 0.36 3.91
CA VAL A 19 -6.20 0.49 3.66
C VAL A 19 -6.41 0.80 2.19
N TRP A 20 -7.32 0.08 1.53
CA TRP A 20 -7.59 0.25 0.10
C TRP A 20 -8.79 1.16 -0.13
N CYS A 21 -8.62 2.17 -0.97
CA CYS A 21 -9.72 2.96 -1.52
C CYS A 21 -10.48 2.22 -2.61
N GLN A 22 -9.90 1.19 -3.23
CA GLN A 22 -10.51 0.47 -4.34
C GLN A 22 -10.39 -1.04 -4.18
N TRP A 23 -11.53 -1.71 -4.00
CA TRP A 23 -11.67 -3.16 -3.84
C TRP A 23 -12.90 -3.71 -4.58
N ASP A 24 -13.29 -3.06 -5.67
CA ASP A 24 -14.50 -3.32 -6.46
C ASP A 24 -14.31 -4.34 -7.59
N ASN A 25 -13.27 -5.17 -7.50
CA ASN A 25 -12.91 -6.17 -8.50
C ASN A 25 -13.83 -7.42 -8.46
N LYS A 26 -13.75 -8.24 -9.51
CA LYS A 26 -14.59 -9.42 -9.74
C LYS A 26 -13.91 -10.73 -9.35
N ARG A 27 -12.79 -10.68 -8.64
CA ARG A 27 -11.93 -11.84 -8.37
C ARG A 27 -12.39 -12.73 -7.21
N GLY A 28 -13.54 -12.42 -6.61
CA GLY A 28 -14.12 -13.20 -5.51
C GLY A 28 -13.35 -13.05 -4.20
N PHE A 29 -12.57 -11.98 -4.04
CA PHE A 29 -11.96 -11.66 -2.75
C PHE A 29 -13.01 -11.33 -1.71
N VAL A 30 -12.69 -11.60 -0.45
CA VAL A 30 -13.53 -11.24 0.69
C VAL A 30 -13.81 -9.74 0.64
N ASP A 31 -15.07 -9.38 0.88
CA ASP A 31 -15.60 -8.01 0.90
C ASP A 31 -15.45 -7.22 -0.43
N SER A 32 -15.10 -7.90 -1.53
CA SER A 32 -15.17 -7.28 -2.86
C SER A 32 -16.62 -7.16 -3.32
N SER A 33 -16.97 -5.98 -3.82
CA SER A 33 -18.30 -5.70 -4.38
C SER A 33 -18.22 -4.49 -5.31
N PRO A 34 -19.16 -4.31 -6.25
CA PRO A 34 -19.20 -3.10 -7.09
C PRO A 34 -19.28 -1.78 -6.31
N ALA A 35 -19.70 -1.82 -5.04
CA ALA A 35 -19.77 -0.65 -4.16
C ALA A 35 -18.54 -0.51 -3.24
N SER A 36 -17.60 -1.47 -3.25
CA SER A 36 -16.37 -1.48 -2.44
C SER A 36 -15.29 -0.58 -3.05
N THR A 37 -15.64 0.68 -3.34
CA THR A 37 -14.75 1.68 -3.91
C THR A 37 -15.07 3.06 -3.35
N MET A 38 -14.04 3.86 -3.07
CA MET A 38 -14.14 5.24 -2.62
C MET A 38 -14.77 6.15 -3.68
N TYR A 39 -14.81 5.72 -4.93
CA TYR A 39 -15.07 6.59 -6.08
C TYR A 39 -16.43 6.35 -6.72
N GLU A 40 -17.05 7.44 -7.16
CA GLU A 40 -18.04 7.45 -8.23
C GLU A 40 -17.32 7.57 -9.58
N ALA A 41 -18.00 7.18 -10.67
CA ALA A 41 -17.41 7.18 -12.02
C ALA A 41 -16.89 8.57 -12.48
N ASP A 42 -17.47 9.65 -11.96
CA ASP A 42 -17.09 11.05 -12.27
C ASP A 42 -16.00 11.62 -11.33
N GLY A 43 -15.34 10.74 -10.55
CA GLY A 43 -14.29 11.10 -9.62
C GLY A 43 -14.77 11.75 -8.32
N ARG A 44 -16.09 11.83 -8.07
CA ARG A 44 -16.59 12.22 -6.73
C ARG A 44 -16.30 11.10 -5.73
N LEU A 45 -16.12 11.49 -4.47
CA LEU A 45 -15.93 10.55 -3.37
C LEU A 45 -17.30 10.10 -2.83
N ARG A 46 -17.41 8.82 -2.47
CA ARG A 46 -18.58 8.28 -1.78
C ARG A 46 -18.54 8.72 -0.32
N GLU A 47 -19.51 9.54 0.09
CA GLU A 47 -19.52 10.18 1.41
C GLU A 47 -19.43 9.19 2.57
N GLY A 48 -20.18 8.08 2.51
CA GLY A 48 -20.16 7.04 3.54
C GLY A 48 -18.78 6.40 3.74
N HIS A 49 -18.06 6.16 2.64
CA HIS A 49 -16.71 5.59 2.68
C HIS A 49 -15.70 6.62 3.17
N LEU A 50 -15.79 7.87 2.71
CA LEU A 50 -14.95 8.96 3.20
C LEU A 50 -15.10 9.16 4.71
N LYS A 51 -16.35 9.18 5.20
CA LYS A 51 -16.64 9.28 6.64
C LYS A 51 -16.04 8.10 7.41
N THR A 52 -16.15 6.89 6.87
CA THR A 52 -15.56 5.69 7.48
C THR A 52 -14.05 5.79 7.54
N LEU A 53 -13.39 6.18 6.44
CA LEU A 53 -11.95 6.38 6.39
C LEU A 53 -11.48 7.42 7.41
N LYS A 54 -12.14 8.58 7.50
CA LYS A 54 -11.80 9.60 8.51
C LYS A 54 -11.95 9.08 9.94
N SER A 55 -12.97 8.24 10.19
CA SER A 55 -13.11 7.57 11.49
C SER A 55 -11.96 6.60 11.77
N ILE A 56 -11.55 5.81 10.78
CA ILE A 56 -10.39 4.89 10.89
C ILE A 56 -9.13 5.69 11.20
N LEU A 57 -8.88 6.77 10.46
CA LEU A 57 -7.70 7.63 10.65
C LEU A 57 -7.67 8.25 12.05
N THR A 58 -8.82 8.72 12.54
CA THR A 58 -8.94 9.28 13.89
C THR A 58 -8.66 8.24 14.98
N ASP A 59 -9.23 7.04 14.83
CA ASP A 59 -8.99 5.95 15.79
C ASP A 59 -7.53 5.44 15.73
N ALA A 60 -6.96 5.32 14.54
CA ALA A 60 -5.57 4.94 14.32
C ALA A 60 -4.61 5.96 14.98
N ASP A 61 -4.85 7.25 14.79
CA ASP A 61 -4.03 8.33 15.38
C ASP A 61 -4.02 8.26 16.91
N ARG A 62 -5.21 8.09 17.51
CA ARG A 62 -5.36 7.91 18.96
C ARG A 62 -4.59 6.70 19.50
N LEU A 63 -4.38 5.68 18.69
CA LEU A 63 -3.64 4.46 19.04
C LEU A 63 -2.15 4.52 18.64
N GLY A 64 -1.69 5.63 18.07
CA GLY A 64 -0.30 5.81 17.61
C GLY A 64 0.01 5.02 16.35
N MET A 65 -0.98 4.84 15.47
CA MET A 65 -0.84 4.10 14.21
C MET A 65 -0.90 5.03 13.01
N VAL A 66 -0.14 4.67 11.98
CA VAL A 66 -0.14 5.28 10.65
C VAL A 66 -0.97 4.43 9.70
N VAL A 67 -1.70 5.08 8.80
CA VAL A 67 -2.39 4.43 7.69
C VAL A 67 -1.64 4.70 6.40
N GLU A 68 -1.32 3.65 5.66
CA GLU A 68 -0.96 3.77 4.26
C GLU A 68 -2.22 3.53 3.41
N LEU A 69 -2.62 4.56 2.68
CA LEU A 69 -3.86 4.55 1.92
C LEU A 69 -3.58 4.32 0.44
N VAL A 70 -3.96 3.14 -0.01
CA VAL A 70 -3.83 2.70 -1.41
C VAL A 70 -4.95 3.33 -2.23
N LEU A 71 -4.61 4.22 -3.16
CA LEU A 71 -5.60 4.94 -3.95
C LEU A 71 -6.27 4.05 -4.99
N PHE A 72 -5.49 3.25 -5.72
CA PHE A 72 -5.97 2.41 -6.80
C PHE A 72 -5.36 1.00 -6.75
N SER A 73 -6.07 0.02 -7.32
CA SER A 73 -5.65 -1.38 -7.30
C SER A 73 -5.57 -1.98 -8.71
N GLN A 74 -4.52 -2.77 -8.95
CA GLN A 74 -4.33 -3.48 -10.21
C GLN A 74 -5.51 -4.41 -10.52
N GLU A 75 -6.10 -5.01 -9.48
CA GLU A 75 -7.24 -5.92 -9.56
C GLU A 75 -8.40 -5.28 -10.31
N SER A 76 -8.82 -4.09 -9.86
CA SER A 76 -9.93 -3.36 -10.48
C SER A 76 -9.55 -2.86 -11.87
N TRP A 77 -8.32 -2.37 -12.06
CA TRP A 77 -7.86 -1.92 -13.37
C TRP A 77 -7.91 -3.04 -14.41
N ARG A 78 -7.45 -4.26 -14.06
CA ARG A 78 -7.45 -5.43 -14.96
C ARG A 78 -8.85 -5.94 -15.29
N ASP A 79 -9.82 -5.68 -14.42
CA ASP A 79 -11.22 -6.02 -14.64
C ASP A 79 -11.98 -4.93 -15.45
N GLY A 80 -11.24 -3.93 -15.96
CA GLY A 80 -11.78 -2.81 -16.72
C GLY A 80 -12.46 -1.74 -15.87
N ILE A 81 -12.28 -1.79 -14.55
CA ILE A 81 -12.90 -0.86 -13.59
C ILE A 81 -11.88 0.23 -13.28
N ARG A 82 -11.99 1.35 -14.01
CA ARG A 82 -11.07 2.47 -13.93
C ARG A 82 -11.80 3.78 -14.10
N LEU A 83 -11.31 4.82 -13.45
CA LEU A 83 -11.71 6.19 -13.70
C LEU A 83 -11.01 6.71 -14.96
N ASP A 84 -11.68 7.58 -15.70
CA ASP A 84 -11.00 8.35 -16.74
C ASP A 84 -9.97 9.31 -16.11
N PRO A 85 -8.93 9.75 -16.85
CA PRO A 85 -7.85 10.58 -16.30
C PRO A 85 -8.31 11.82 -15.53
N GLU A 86 -9.33 12.54 -16.02
CA GLU A 86 -9.86 13.72 -15.33
C GLU A 86 -10.59 13.35 -14.03
N ALA A 87 -11.33 12.23 -14.04
CA ALA A 87 -12.03 11.72 -12.87
C ALA A 87 -11.04 11.23 -11.80
N SER A 88 -9.96 10.55 -12.19
CA SER A 88 -8.92 10.13 -11.24
C SER A 88 -8.19 11.34 -10.64
N ASP A 89 -7.82 12.34 -11.43
CA ASP A 89 -7.18 13.57 -10.92
C ASP A 89 -8.10 14.31 -9.94
N LYS A 90 -9.41 14.41 -10.25
CA LYS A 90 -10.41 15.00 -9.36
C LYS A 90 -10.56 14.21 -8.06
N ALA A 91 -10.61 12.88 -8.13
CA ALA A 91 -10.71 12.02 -6.96
C ALA A 91 -9.49 12.18 -6.04
N VAL A 92 -8.28 12.10 -6.60
CA VAL A 92 -7.02 12.26 -5.86
C VAL A 92 -6.93 13.65 -5.23
N ARG A 93 -7.25 14.71 -5.98
CA ARG A 93 -7.24 16.08 -5.47
C ARG A 93 -8.21 16.27 -4.30
N THR A 94 -9.45 15.80 -4.47
CA THR A 94 -10.51 15.94 -3.47
C THR A 94 -10.17 15.15 -2.22
N LEU A 95 -9.75 13.89 -2.38
CA LEU A 95 -9.38 13.03 -1.25
C LEU A 95 -8.17 13.60 -0.49
N THR A 96 -7.16 14.11 -1.20
CA THR A 96 -6.01 14.76 -0.57
C THR A 96 -6.44 15.94 0.28
N ALA A 97 -7.31 16.82 -0.25
CA ALA A 97 -7.81 18.00 0.46
C ALA A 97 -8.60 17.60 1.73
N GLU A 98 -9.49 16.62 1.62
CA GLU A 98 -10.30 16.11 2.73
C GLU A 98 -9.48 15.49 3.86
N LEU A 99 -8.28 14.99 3.56
CA LEU A 99 -7.40 14.29 4.49
C LEU A 99 -6.22 15.13 5.00
N ILE A 100 -6.13 16.41 4.63
CA ILE A 100 -5.15 17.37 5.18
C ILE A 100 -5.10 17.33 6.72
N PRO A 101 -6.23 17.28 7.46
CA PRO A 101 -6.19 17.25 8.92
C PRO A 101 -5.57 15.97 9.52
N HIS A 102 -5.52 14.86 8.77
CA HIS A 102 -5.04 13.57 9.25
C HIS A 102 -3.57 13.37 8.88
N ARG A 103 -2.65 13.57 9.83
CA ARG A 103 -1.19 13.48 9.61
C ARG A 103 -0.59 12.11 9.83
N ASN A 104 -1.34 11.18 10.42
CA ASN A 104 -0.99 9.77 10.55
C ASN A 104 -1.28 8.97 9.26
N LEU A 105 -1.02 9.57 8.09
CA LEU A 105 -1.40 9.00 6.80
C LEU A 105 -0.34 9.28 5.72
N THR A 106 -0.09 8.28 4.90
CA THR A 106 0.69 8.35 3.66
C THR A 106 -0.13 7.81 2.49
N PHE A 107 0.09 8.33 1.27
CA PHE A 107 -0.57 7.81 0.08
C PHE A 107 0.31 6.82 -0.66
N GLN A 108 -0.26 5.68 -1.02
CA GLN A 108 0.29 4.79 -2.04
C GLN A 108 -0.56 4.95 -3.30
N ALA A 109 0.06 5.37 -4.41
CA ALA A 109 -0.69 5.66 -5.64
C ALA A 109 -1.38 4.40 -6.19
N TRP A 110 -0.65 3.29 -6.30
CA TRP A 110 -1.17 2.02 -6.78
C TRP A 110 -0.65 0.84 -5.97
N ASN A 111 -1.50 -0.18 -5.85
CA ASN A 111 -1.09 -1.54 -5.54
C ASN A 111 -0.87 -2.34 -6.83
N GLU A 112 0.34 -2.87 -7.00
CA GLU A 112 0.78 -3.73 -8.10
C GLU A 112 0.63 -3.14 -9.51
N PHE A 113 0.67 -1.81 -9.63
CA PHE A 113 0.51 -1.12 -10.90
C PHE A 113 1.24 0.23 -10.93
N SER A 114 1.24 0.89 -12.10
CA SER A 114 2.03 2.11 -12.31
C SER A 114 1.39 3.09 -13.30
N GLU A 115 0.07 3.12 -13.43
CA GLU A 115 -0.62 4.06 -14.32
C GLU A 115 -0.66 5.46 -13.73
N ARG A 116 -0.27 6.47 -14.51
CA ARG A 116 -0.31 7.90 -14.14
C ARG A 116 0.31 8.26 -12.78
N VAL A 117 1.22 7.44 -12.26
CA VAL A 117 1.76 7.61 -10.90
C VAL A 117 2.37 9.00 -10.67
N LEU A 118 3.17 9.49 -11.62
CA LEU A 118 3.78 10.82 -11.52
C LEU A 118 2.75 11.96 -11.54
N ASP A 119 1.66 11.80 -12.30
CA ASP A 119 0.55 12.76 -12.33
C ASP A 119 -0.19 12.79 -10.98
N HIS A 120 -0.41 11.62 -10.37
CA HIS A 120 -1.00 11.52 -9.04
C HIS A 120 -0.10 12.12 -7.96
N VAL A 121 1.21 11.82 -7.97
CA VAL A 121 2.19 12.44 -7.07
C VAL A 121 2.17 13.96 -7.19
N LYS A 122 2.20 14.48 -8.42
CA LYS A 122 2.11 15.92 -8.68
C LYS A 122 0.81 16.52 -8.14
N THR A 123 -0.31 15.84 -8.35
CA THR A 123 -1.63 16.28 -7.86
C THR A 123 -1.66 16.34 -6.34
N ILE A 124 -1.22 15.28 -5.64
CA ILE A 124 -1.15 15.22 -4.18
C ILE A 124 -0.28 16.36 -3.65
N ARG A 125 0.93 16.51 -4.18
CA ARG A 125 1.88 17.55 -3.74
C ARG A 125 1.39 18.97 -4.01
N SER A 126 0.55 19.17 -5.04
CA SER A 126 -0.07 20.48 -5.31
C SER A 126 -1.10 20.89 -4.26
N VAL A 127 -1.70 19.92 -3.57
CA VAL A 127 -2.75 20.14 -2.56
C VAL A 127 -2.16 20.10 -1.15
N ASP A 128 -1.31 19.11 -0.85
CA ASP A 128 -0.68 18.90 0.44
C ASP A 128 0.84 18.61 0.25
N PRO A 129 1.67 19.66 0.12
CA PRO A 129 3.10 19.51 -0.20
C PRO A 129 3.92 18.71 0.82
N LYS A 130 3.38 18.51 2.03
CA LYS A 130 4.03 17.76 3.12
C LYS A 130 3.57 16.31 3.21
N ARG A 131 2.62 15.89 2.38
CA ARG A 131 2.10 14.53 2.38
C ARG A 131 3.16 13.58 1.84
N LEU A 132 3.44 12.51 2.59
CA LEU A 132 4.28 11.42 2.11
C LEU A 132 3.53 10.63 1.04
N VAL A 133 4.24 10.30 -0.03
CA VAL A 133 3.71 9.54 -1.16
C VAL A 133 4.68 8.44 -1.57
N THR A 134 4.14 7.27 -1.85
CA THR A 134 4.84 6.11 -2.39
C THR A 134 4.02 5.41 -3.49
N ASN A 135 4.53 4.30 -3.99
CA ASN A 135 3.84 3.41 -4.90
C ASN A 135 4.39 2.00 -4.75
N SER A 136 3.53 0.99 -4.72
CA SER A 136 3.95 -0.42 -4.67
C SER A 136 3.81 -1.00 -6.07
N PRO A 137 4.90 -1.03 -6.85
CA PRO A 137 4.82 -1.21 -8.28
C PRO A 137 4.83 -2.70 -8.64
N GLY A 138 4.01 -3.09 -9.62
CA GLY A 138 4.03 -4.44 -10.20
C GLY A 138 3.89 -5.58 -9.20
N PHE A 139 4.16 -6.80 -9.66
CA PHE A 139 4.11 -7.99 -8.80
C PHE A 139 5.42 -8.19 -8.01
N ALA A 140 5.42 -9.18 -7.12
CA ALA A 140 6.58 -9.66 -6.39
C ALA A 140 7.88 -9.71 -7.23
N GLY A 141 8.94 -9.08 -6.72
CA GLY A 141 10.26 -8.97 -7.35
C GLY A 141 10.40 -7.80 -8.33
N PHE A 142 9.33 -7.08 -8.64
CA PHE A 142 9.41 -5.84 -9.41
C PHE A 142 9.69 -4.64 -8.49
N LEU A 143 10.92 -4.12 -8.53
CA LEU A 143 11.38 -3.07 -7.61
C LEU A 143 11.06 -1.64 -8.09
N GLY A 144 10.19 -1.49 -9.07
CA GLY A 144 9.72 -0.21 -9.59
C GLY A 144 10.52 0.37 -10.74
N ASP A 145 9.90 1.33 -11.41
CA ASP A 145 10.54 2.13 -12.46
C ASP A 145 11.49 3.18 -11.83
N PRO A 146 12.71 3.38 -12.37
CA PRO A 146 13.65 4.33 -11.81
C PRO A 146 13.13 5.76 -11.69
N SER A 147 12.42 6.26 -12.71
CA SER A 147 11.90 7.64 -12.71
C SER A 147 10.80 7.83 -11.66
N GLN A 148 10.00 6.79 -11.42
CA GLN A 148 8.98 6.79 -10.38
C GLN A 148 9.61 6.74 -8.99
N ASN A 149 10.58 5.85 -8.77
CA ASN A 149 11.28 5.73 -7.49
C ASN A 149 11.97 7.04 -7.06
N GLU A 150 12.47 7.83 -8.02
CA GLU A 150 13.02 9.16 -7.77
C GLU A 150 11.98 10.22 -7.35
N ALA A 151 10.68 9.96 -7.48
CA ALA A 151 9.62 10.90 -7.11
C ALA A 151 9.01 10.67 -5.71
N PHE A 152 9.23 9.50 -5.09
CA PHE A 152 8.57 9.11 -3.83
C PHE A 152 9.32 9.47 -2.55
N ASP A 153 8.63 9.73 -1.45
CA ASP A 153 9.31 10.06 -0.19
C ASP A 153 9.97 8.82 0.46
N TYR A 154 9.43 7.64 0.18
CA TYR A 154 9.97 6.32 0.52
C TYR A 154 9.52 5.28 -0.51
N LEU A 155 10.17 4.12 -0.56
CA LEU A 155 9.89 3.07 -1.55
C LEU A 155 9.17 1.89 -0.90
N THR A 156 8.14 1.35 -1.56
CA THR A 156 7.33 0.22 -1.08
C THR A 156 7.32 -0.96 -2.05
N PRO A 157 8.46 -1.60 -2.37
CA PRO A 157 8.45 -2.75 -3.26
C PRO A 157 7.59 -3.88 -2.70
N HIS A 158 7.05 -4.68 -3.62
CA HIS A 158 6.66 -6.04 -3.33
C HIS A 158 7.89 -6.91 -3.58
N THR A 159 8.61 -7.30 -2.53
CA THR A 159 9.81 -8.13 -2.67
C THR A 159 9.47 -9.50 -3.29
N SER A 160 10.50 -10.22 -3.75
CA SER A 160 10.35 -11.54 -4.32
C SER A 160 9.60 -12.51 -3.38
N ARG A 161 8.58 -13.20 -3.92
CA ARG A 161 7.71 -14.15 -3.18
C ARG A 161 7.72 -15.55 -3.82
N GLN A 162 6.55 -16.02 -4.25
CA GLN A 162 6.29 -17.38 -4.74
C GLN A 162 7.28 -17.77 -5.84
N GLY A 163 7.90 -18.94 -5.69
CA GLY A 163 8.81 -19.49 -6.70
C GLY A 163 10.20 -18.87 -6.74
N ALA A 164 10.48 -17.84 -5.94
CA ALA A 164 11.82 -17.25 -5.84
C ALA A 164 12.78 -18.08 -4.95
N GLY A 165 12.26 -18.99 -4.13
CA GLY A 165 13.05 -19.81 -3.21
C GLY A 165 13.07 -19.21 -1.80
N ARG A 166 14.27 -19.03 -1.23
CA ARG A 166 14.48 -18.58 0.15
C ARG A 166 14.25 -17.07 0.27
N THR A 167 12.99 -16.64 0.31
CA THR A 167 12.61 -15.21 0.31
C THR A 167 13.22 -14.42 1.46
N TRP A 168 13.46 -15.07 2.60
CA TRP A 168 14.15 -14.47 3.75
C TRP A 168 15.63 -14.12 3.50
N GLU A 169 16.26 -14.68 2.46
CA GLU A 169 17.59 -14.29 2.00
C GLU A 169 17.55 -13.28 0.86
N ILE A 170 16.52 -13.34 0.01
CA ILE A 170 16.38 -12.52 -1.20
C ILE A 170 15.83 -11.13 -0.87
N ALA A 171 14.74 -11.04 -0.12
CA ALA A 171 14.07 -9.77 0.19
C ALA A 171 15.03 -8.76 0.86
N PRO A 172 15.85 -9.11 1.86
CA PRO A 172 16.83 -8.18 2.42
C PRO A 172 17.83 -7.63 1.38
N GLN A 173 18.21 -8.42 0.36
CA GLN A 173 19.13 -7.97 -0.68
C GLN A 173 18.47 -6.98 -1.65
N GLU A 174 17.21 -7.23 -2.02
CA GLU A 174 16.41 -6.31 -2.82
C GLU A 174 16.21 -4.96 -2.11
N ILE A 175 15.92 -5.01 -0.80
CA ILE A 175 15.81 -3.82 0.04
C ILE A 175 17.15 -3.08 0.16
N ALA A 176 18.25 -3.80 0.41
CA ALA A 176 19.59 -3.20 0.46
C ALA A 176 19.99 -2.53 -0.85
N TYR A 177 19.63 -3.13 -1.99
CA TYR A 177 19.83 -2.53 -3.31
C TYR A 177 19.09 -1.19 -3.44
N LEU A 178 17.80 -1.14 -3.07
CA LEU A 178 16.99 0.08 -3.16
C LEU A 178 17.51 1.18 -2.22
N LEU A 179 17.83 0.83 -0.97
CA LEU A 179 18.44 1.74 0.01
C LEU A 179 19.74 2.33 -0.55
N LYS A 180 20.61 1.47 -1.12
CA LYS A 180 21.90 1.90 -1.69
C LYS A 180 21.72 2.80 -2.90
N ARG A 181 20.79 2.46 -3.80
CA ARG A 181 20.59 3.16 -5.08
C ARG A 181 19.89 4.49 -4.92
N TYR A 182 18.78 4.54 -4.20
CA TYR A 182 17.92 5.73 -4.15
C TYR A 182 18.15 6.60 -2.91
N LYS A 183 18.84 6.07 -1.88
CA LYS A 183 19.10 6.79 -0.62
C LYS A 183 17.82 7.28 0.06
N ARG A 184 16.78 6.48 -0.01
CA ARG A 184 15.46 6.73 0.59
C ARG A 184 15.09 5.59 1.52
N PRO A 185 14.21 5.81 2.53
CA PRO A 185 13.64 4.72 3.29
C PRO A 185 12.96 3.71 2.36
N VAL A 186 13.06 2.43 2.69
CA VAL A 186 12.46 1.33 1.93
C VAL A 186 11.68 0.44 2.88
N VAL A 187 10.44 0.15 2.52
CA VAL A 187 9.50 -0.68 3.27
C VAL A 187 9.12 -1.87 2.39
N ASP A 188 9.40 -3.09 2.81
CA ASP A 188 8.85 -4.28 2.16
C ASP A 188 7.35 -4.34 2.45
N ASP A 189 6.54 -3.88 1.51
CA ASP A 189 5.16 -3.46 1.79
C ASP A 189 4.12 -4.57 1.60
N GLU A 190 4.56 -5.64 0.97
CA GLU A 190 3.83 -6.89 0.94
C GLU A 190 4.88 -8.02 0.83
N PRO A 191 5.45 -8.45 1.97
CA PRO A 191 6.43 -9.53 2.03
C PRO A 191 5.80 -10.89 1.64
N ALA A 192 6.64 -11.92 1.52
CA ALA A 192 6.14 -13.29 1.40
C ALA A 192 5.25 -13.63 2.62
N ARG A 193 4.02 -14.08 2.33
CA ARG A 193 3.00 -14.36 3.35
C ARG A 193 3.13 -15.81 3.82
N ASN A 194 2.83 -16.05 5.10
CA ASN A 194 2.50 -17.39 5.57
C ASN A 194 1.05 -17.69 5.15
N GLY A 195 0.83 -18.70 4.32
CA GLY A 195 -0.51 -18.98 3.80
C GLY A 195 -0.49 -19.93 2.61
N THR A 196 -1.66 -20.14 1.99
CA THR A 196 -1.75 -21.04 0.83
C THR A 196 -1.00 -20.46 -0.36
N SER A 197 -0.48 -21.34 -1.21
CA SER A 197 0.17 -20.94 -2.45
C SER A 197 -0.74 -20.25 -3.46
N GLN A 198 -2.03 -20.12 -3.17
CA GLN A 198 -2.98 -19.39 -4.02
C GLN A 198 -2.99 -17.88 -3.75
N PHE A 199 -2.51 -17.43 -2.58
CA PHE A 199 -2.63 -16.03 -2.15
C PHE A 199 -1.29 -15.41 -1.70
N GLY A 200 -0.20 -15.78 -2.36
CA GLY A 200 1.13 -15.23 -2.10
C GLY A 200 2.00 -16.05 -1.15
N GLY A 201 1.49 -17.16 -0.58
CA GLY A 201 2.30 -18.11 0.20
C GLY A 201 3.16 -19.00 -0.69
N PRO A 202 4.24 -19.61 -0.19
CA PRO A 202 5.04 -20.55 -0.98
C PRO A 202 4.29 -21.86 -1.27
N LYS A 203 4.75 -22.60 -2.29
CA LYS A 203 4.23 -23.94 -2.64
C LYS A 203 4.63 -24.99 -1.62
N GLU A 204 5.77 -24.78 -0.98
CA GLU A 204 6.26 -25.61 0.10
C GLU A 204 5.68 -25.12 1.43
N ALA A 205 5.67 -26.00 2.43
CA ALA A 205 5.23 -25.64 3.76
C ALA A 205 6.10 -24.48 4.28
N THR A 206 5.47 -23.36 4.61
CA THR A 206 6.13 -22.24 5.26
C THR A 206 6.10 -22.40 6.76
N SER A 207 7.15 -21.90 7.41
CA SER A 207 7.17 -21.71 8.84
C SER A 207 6.97 -20.24 9.18
N PRO A 208 6.20 -19.91 10.23
CA PRO A 208 6.20 -18.54 10.77
C PRO A 208 7.61 -18.00 11.07
N TYR A 209 8.57 -18.89 11.34
CA TYR A 209 9.98 -18.54 11.49
C TYR A 209 10.59 -17.92 10.24
N ASP A 210 10.20 -18.34 9.04
CA ASP A 210 10.74 -17.80 7.78
C ASP A 210 10.38 -16.32 7.64
N HIS A 211 9.14 -15.97 8.02
CA HIS A 211 8.69 -14.59 8.04
C HIS A 211 9.41 -13.76 9.12
N ILE A 212 9.67 -14.32 10.30
CA ILE A 212 10.49 -13.67 11.34
C ILE A 212 11.92 -13.43 10.85
N LEU A 213 12.52 -14.39 10.15
CA LEU A 213 13.85 -14.26 9.56
C LEU A 213 13.88 -13.18 8.47
N GLN A 214 12.85 -13.10 7.62
CA GLN A 214 12.71 -12.04 6.62
C GLN A 214 12.63 -10.66 7.29
N ILE A 215 11.73 -10.48 8.27
CA ILE A 215 11.60 -9.24 9.05
C ILE A 215 12.95 -8.84 9.64
N PHE A 216 13.63 -9.77 10.31
CA PHE A 216 14.93 -9.52 10.94
C PHE A 216 15.99 -9.14 9.89
N GLY A 217 16.07 -9.86 8.77
CA GLY A 217 17.01 -9.58 7.68
C GLY A 217 16.79 -8.20 7.06
N VAL A 218 15.54 -7.81 6.84
CA VAL A 218 15.17 -6.48 6.34
C VAL A 218 15.61 -5.39 7.32
N TRP A 219 15.42 -5.60 8.63
CA TRP A 219 15.90 -4.66 9.65
C TRP A 219 17.42 -4.56 9.70
N GLN A 220 18.15 -5.67 9.52
CA GLN A 220 19.61 -5.67 9.52
C GLN A 220 20.21 -4.80 8.40
N VAL A 221 19.53 -4.69 7.26
CA VAL A 221 19.97 -3.84 6.15
C VAL A 221 19.46 -2.39 6.25
N GLY A 222 18.67 -2.06 7.29
CA GLY A 222 18.10 -0.74 7.52
C GLY A 222 16.77 -0.47 6.82
N GLY A 223 16.10 -1.51 6.32
CA GLY A 223 14.75 -1.41 5.77
C GLY A 223 13.66 -1.61 6.83
N TYR A 224 12.41 -1.50 6.40
CA TYR A 224 11.20 -1.69 7.21
C TYR A 224 10.25 -2.69 6.52
N ILE A 225 9.21 -3.11 7.22
CA ILE A 225 8.21 -4.06 6.74
C ILE A 225 6.84 -3.67 7.31
N THR A 226 5.77 -3.86 6.54
CA THR A 226 4.37 -3.57 6.93
C THR A 226 3.50 -4.82 6.94
#